data_AF-A0A1H0XYT5-F1
#
_entry.id   AF-A0A1H0XYT5-F1
#
_cell.length_a   1.000
_cell.length_b   1.000
_cell.length_c   1.000
_cell.angle_alpha   90.00
_cell.angle_beta   90.00
_cell.angle_gamma   90.00
#
_symmetry.space_group_name_H-M   'P 1'
#
loop_
_entity.id
_entity.type
_entity.pdbx_description
1 polymer ?
#
loop_
_entity_poly.entity_id
_entity_poly.type
_entity_poly.pdbx_seq_one_letter_code
_entity_poly.pdbx_strand_id
1 'polypeptide(L)'
;MSGGRPHPSDCREVLDRVYEYVDGELGPHDLDLIRVHLAECAPCLRQYDLEALVKQLVRRSCQEDRAPEALRLRIVARISEVRLTAES
;
A
#
# COMPACT_ATOMS: atom_id res chain seq x y z
N MET A 1 4.76 -1.99 -29.77
CA MET A 1 3.62 -2.42 -28.94
C MET A 1 3.97 -3.80 -28.43
N SER A 2 4.42 -3.90 -27.17
CA SER A 2 4.97 -5.16 -26.64
C SER A 2 3.86 -6.10 -26.22
N GLY A 3 3.75 -7.23 -26.92
CA GLY A 3 2.84 -8.32 -26.58
C GLY A 3 3.33 -9.07 -25.35
N GLY A 4 2.73 -8.78 -24.19
CA GLY A 4 2.73 -9.69 -23.04
C GLY A 4 1.75 -10.84 -23.31
N ARG A 5 2.03 -12.03 -22.78
CA ARG A 5 1.12 -13.18 -22.87
C ARG A 5 -0.25 -12.79 -22.29
N PRO A 6 -1.37 -13.34 -22.74
CA PRO A 6 -2.65 -13.09 -22.10
C PRO A 6 -2.60 -13.65 -20.67
N HIS A 7 -2.71 -12.75 -19.70
CA HIS A 7 -2.91 -13.07 -18.28
C HIS A 7 -4.41 -12.89 -17.99
N PRO A 8 -4.98 -13.56 -16.97
CA PRO A 8 -6.41 -13.46 -16.67
C PRO A 8 -6.90 -12.04 -16.38
N SER A 9 -6.00 -11.11 -16.01
CA SER A 9 -6.26 -9.68 -15.84
C SER A 9 -5.46 -8.84 -16.84
N ASP A 10 -6.09 -7.78 -17.37
CA ASP A 10 -5.43 -6.84 -18.28
C ASP A 10 -4.33 -6.07 -17.55
N CYS A 11 -3.15 -5.98 -18.16
CA CYS A 11 -2.03 -5.19 -17.63
C CYS A 11 -2.43 -3.73 -17.40
N ARG A 12 -3.33 -3.20 -18.24
CA ARG A 12 -3.82 -1.82 -18.09
C ARG A 12 -4.62 -1.64 -16.80
N GLU A 13 -5.56 -2.54 -16.51
CA GLU A 13 -6.38 -2.49 -15.30
C GLU A 13 -5.51 -2.62 -14.03
N VAL A 14 -4.48 -3.47 -14.08
CA VAL A 14 -3.54 -3.65 -12.97
C VAL A 14 -2.69 -2.39 -12.76
N LEU A 15 -2.21 -1.76 -13.83
CA LEU A 15 -1.42 -0.53 -13.74
C LEU A 15 -2.27 0.67 -13.30
N ASP A 16 -3.53 0.76 -13.71
CA ASP A 16 -4.44 1.83 -13.28
C ASP A 16 -4.66 1.79 -11.75
N ARG A 17 -4.55 0.61 -11.13
CA ARG A 17 -4.76 0.38 -9.69
C ARG A 17 -3.48 0.14 -8.90
N VAL A 18 -2.31 0.29 -9.52
CA VAL A 18 -1.02 0.01 -8.86
C VAL A 18 -0.77 0.94 -7.69
N TYR A 19 -1.25 2.18 -7.75
CA TYR A 19 -1.14 3.17 -6.68
C TYR A 19 -1.95 2.75 -5.45
N GLU A 20 -3.23 2.37 -5.64
CA GLU A 20 -4.08 1.83 -4.57
C GLU A 20 -3.44 0.59 -3.92
N TYR A 21 -2.81 -0.27 -4.72
CA TYR A 21 -2.08 -1.44 -4.22
C TYR A 21 -0.86 -1.04 -3.37
N VAL A 22 -0.06 -0.10 -3.85
CA VAL A 22 1.12 0.44 -3.12
C VAL A 22 0.71 1.15 -1.83
N ASP A 23 -0.46 1.79 -1.82
CA ASP A 23 -1.04 2.49 -0.67
C ASP A 23 -1.77 1.57 0.31
N GLY A 24 -2.08 0.34 -0.09
CA GLY A 24 -2.80 -0.63 0.73
C GLY A 24 -4.29 -0.31 0.85
N GLU A 25 -4.84 0.41 -0.13
CA GLU A 25 -6.23 0.91 -0.15
C GLU A 25 -7.18 -0.03 -0.90
N LEU A 26 -6.67 -1.17 -1.40
CA LEU A 26 -7.46 -2.14 -2.13
C LEU A 26 -8.29 -3.05 -1.23
N GLY A 27 -9.46 -3.42 -1.74
CA GLY A 27 -10.26 -4.50 -1.18
C GLY A 27 -9.59 -5.87 -1.34
N PRO A 28 -9.97 -6.87 -0.52
CA PRO A 28 -9.32 -8.17 -0.49
C PRO A 28 -9.35 -8.92 -1.83
N HIS A 29 -10.45 -8.79 -2.59
CA HIS A 29 -10.57 -9.38 -3.93
C HIS A 29 -9.54 -8.80 -4.92
N ASP A 30 -9.38 -7.49 -4.93
CA ASP A 30 -8.53 -6.78 -5.89
C ASP A 30 -7.04 -6.92 -5.55
N LEU A 31 -6.74 -7.02 -4.25
CA LEU A 31 -5.39 -7.30 -3.76
C LEU A 31 -4.87 -8.63 -4.28
N ASP A 32 -5.66 -9.70 -4.21
CA ASP A 32 -5.26 -11.02 -4.69
C ASP A 32 -5.07 -11.03 -6.21
N LEU A 33 -5.96 -10.38 -6.97
CA LEU A 33 -5.87 -10.27 -8.42
C LEU A 33 -4.58 -9.58 -8.86
N ILE A 34 -4.26 -8.43 -8.26
CA ILE A 34 -3.03 -7.68 -8.60
C ILE A 34 -1.80 -8.46 -8.15
N ARG A 35 -1.83 -9.10 -6.97
CA ARG A 35 -0.72 -9.93 -6.49
C ARG A 35 -0.39 -11.08 -7.45
N VAL A 36 -1.41 -11.80 -7.92
CA VAL A 36 -1.24 -12.89 -8.90
C VAL A 36 -0.67 -12.34 -10.21
N HIS A 37 -1.20 -11.23 -10.70
CA HIS A 37 -0.69 -10.62 -11.93
C HIS A 37 0.77 -10.18 -11.82
N LEU A 38 1.16 -9.52 -10.74
CA LEU A 38 2.55 -9.08 -10.52
C LEU A 38 3.53 -10.27 -10.43
N ALA A 39 3.07 -11.43 -9.95
CA ALA A 39 3.87 -12.65 -9.91
C ALA A 39 4.11 -13.26 -11.31
N GLU A 40 3.18 -13.08 -12.25
CA GLU A 40 3.24 -13.67 -13.59
C GLU A 40 3.74 -12.67 -14.66
N CYS A 41 3.67 -11.37 -14.38
CA CYS A 41 3.91 -10.30 -15.35
C CYS A 41 5.11 -9.43 -14.95
N ALA A 42 6.30 -9.82 -15.42
CA ALA A 42 7.54 -9.06 -15.24
C ALA A 42 7.49 -7.56 -15.65
N PRO A 43 6.81 -7.14 -16.74
CA PRO A 43 6.74 -5.72 -17.06
C PRO A 43 5.90 -4.93 -16.05
N CYS A 44 4.78 -5.48 -15.55
CA CYS A 44 3.98 -4.81 -14.51
C CYS A 44 4.71 -4.78 -13.16
N LEU A 45 5.45 -5.84 -12.82
CA LEU A 45 6.29 -5.87 -11.62
C LEU A 45 7.32 -4.74 -11.61
N ARG A 46 8.00 -4.49 -12.74
CA ARG A 46 8.97 -3.38 -12.83
C ARG A 46 8.33 -2.01 -12.58
N GLN A 47 7.08 -1.84 -13.01
CA GLN A 47 6.35 -0.59 -12.80
C GLN A 47 5.96 -0.44 -11.33
N TYR A 48 5.44 -1.51 -10.72
CA TYR A 48 5.19 -1.54 -9.28
C TYR A 48 6.45 -1.22 -8.47
N ASP A 49 7.61 -1.82 -8.81
CA ASP A 49 8.86 -1.59 -8.10
C ASP A 49 9.28 -0.11 -8.15
N LEU A 50 9.09 0.55 -9.30
CA LEU A 50 9.34 1.98 -9.44
C LEU A 50 8.45 2.80 -8.50
N GLU A 51 7.15 2.55 -8.48
CA GLU A 51 6.22 3.27 -7.62
C GLU A 51 6.51 3.05 -6.13
N ALA A 52 6.83 1.81 -5.75
CA ALA A 52 7.22 1.48 -4.39
C ALA A 52 8.51 2.21 -3.97
N LEU A 53 9.50 2.31 -4.86
CA LEU A 53 10.74 3.07 -4.62
C LEU A 53 10.47 4.57 -4.46
N VAL A 54 9.62 5.15 -5.30
CA VAL A 54 9.23 6.56 -5.20
C VAL A 54 8.55 6.83 -3.85
N LYS A 55 7.58 5.99 -3.47
CA LYS A 55 6.91 6.11 -2.16
C LYS A 55 7.89 5.98 -1.00
N GLN A 56 8.85 5.06 -1.07
CA GLN A 56 9.89 4.92 -0.05
C GLN A 56 10.78 6.18 0.04
N LEU A 57 11.14 6.77 -1.09
CA LEU A 57 11.94 7.99 -1.16
C LEU A 57 11.21 9.19 -0.52
N VAL A 58 9.92 9.37 -0.86
CA VAL A 58 9.06 10.40 -0.27
C VAL A 58 8.98 10.20 1.24
N ARG A 59 8.69 8.96 1.69
CA ARG A 59 8.63 8.63 3.11
C ARG A 59 9.94 8.93 3.84
N ARG A 60 11.11 8.70 3.23
CA ARG A 60 12.41 9.04 3.83
C ARG A 60 12.61 10.54 3.94
N SER A 61 12.19 11.29 2.92
CA SER A 61 12.34 12.75 2.89
C SER A 61 11.41 13.46 3.87
N CYS A 62 10.24 12.88 4.17
CA CYS A 62 9.25 13.45 5.10
C CYS A 62 9.33 12.84 6.52
N GLN A 63 10.35 12.04 6.83
CA GLN A 63 10.47 11.34 8.13
C GLN A 63 10.96 12.23 9.28
N GLU A 64 11.47 13.43 8.99
CA GLU A 64 12.01 14.34 10.01
C GLU A 64 10.93 15.09 10.80
N ASP A 65 9.67 15.06 10.33
CA ASP A 65 8.51 15.61 11.04
C ASP A 65 8.03 14.67 12.15
N ARG A 66 8.75 14.67 13.29
CA ARG A 66 8.30 13.94 14.48
C ARG A 66 7.01 14.57 15.01
N ALA A 67 5.97 13.75 15.15
CA ALA A 67 4.73 14.16 15.82
C ALA A 67 5.03 14.72 17.22
N PRO A 68 4.40 15.84 17.63
CA PRO A 68 4.58 16.40 18.96
C PRO A 68 4.29 15.38 20.07
N GLU A 69 5.12 15.33 21.09
CA GLU A 69 4.99 14.35 22.18
C GLU A 69 3.63 14.40 22.87
N ALA A 70 3.07 15.60 23.04
CA ALA A 70 1.73 15.79 23.60
C ALA A 70 0.64 15.06 22.78
N LEU A 71 0.75 15.04 21.45
CA LEU A 71 -0.20 14.32 20.59
C LEU A 71 -0.05 12.81 20.77
N ARG A 72 1.19 12.31 20.81
CA ARG A 72 1.49 10.89 21.06
C ARG A 72 0.91 10.42 22.40
N LEU A 73 1.13 11.18 23.47
CA LEU A 73 0.60 10.86 24.80
C LEU A 73 -0.93 10.80 24.82
N ARG A 74 -1.60 11.77 24.17
CA ARG A 74 -3.06 11.78 24.06
C ARG A 74 -3.61 10.58 23.31
N ILE A 75 -2.98 10.19 22.20
CA ILE A 75 -3.38 9.02 21.40
C ILE A 75 -3.25 7.74 22.23
N VAL A 76 -2.10 7.53 22.87
CA VAL A 76 -1.84 6.33 23.68
C VAL A 76 -2.84 6.24 24.83
N ALA A 77 -3.05 7.33 25.57
CA ALA A 77 -4.01 7.36 26.67
C ALA A 77 -5.43 6.98 26.22
N ARG A 78 -5.88 7.50 25.07
CA ARG A 78 -7.22 7.19 24.54
C ARG A 78 -7.35 5.74 24.08
N ILE A 79 -6.32 5.18 23.45
CA ILE A 79 -6.31 3.76 23.05
C ILE A 79 -6.35 2.84 24.28
N SER A 80 -5.60 3.17 25.33
CA SER A 80 -5.59 2.41 26.58
C SER A 80 -6.93 2.46 27.31
N GLU A 81 -7.59 3.62 27.36
CA GLU A 81 -8.92 3.79 27.96
C GLU A 81 -9.98 2.92 27.28
N VAL A 82 -10.00 2.92 25.93
CA VAL A 82 -10.96 2.11 25.15
C VAL A 82 -10.80 0.62 25.44
N ARG A 83 -9.57 0.13 25.65
CA ARG A 83 -9.33 -1.28 25.99
C ARG A 83 -9.95 -1.66 27.34
N LEU A 84 -9.78 -0.83 28.36
CA LEU A 84 -10.35 -1.09 29.70
C LEU A 84 -11.88 -1.16 29.68
N THR A 85 -12.53 -0.35 28.85
CA THR A 85 -14.00 -0.38 28.70
C THR A 85 -14.53 -1.55 27.88
N ALA A 86 -13.70 -2.18 27.05
CA ALA A 86 -14.08 -3.34 26.22
C ALA A 86 -13.89 -4.68 26.94
N GLU A 87 -13.12 -4.69 28.03
CA GLU A 87 -12.83 -5.86 28.87
C GLU A 87 -13.69 -5.90 30.16
N SER A 88 -14.66 -4.99 30.30
CA SER A 88 -15.62 -4.91 31.41
C SER A 88 -17.02 -5.37 30.99
#